data_AF-A0A1Q5QAK1-F1
#
_entry.id   AF-A0A1Q5QAK1-F1
#
_cell.length_a   1.000
_cell.length_b   1.000
_cell.length_c   1.000
_cell.angle_alpha   90.00
_cell.angle_beta   90.00
_cell.angle_gamma   90.00
#
_symmetry.space_group_name_H-M   'P 1'
#
loop_
_entity.id
_entity.type
_entity.pdbx_description
1 polymer ?
#
loop_
_entity_poly.entity_id
_entity_poly.type
_entity_poly.pdbx_seq_one_letter_code
_entity_poly.pdbx_strand_id
1 'polypeptide(L)'
;MSSVVTLQRDTAFQVRSLFRSLLRQSSQFSNYNFREYARRRTRDSFRENEKESEDRKIQEFIQDGLKNLRIMKGKQTGEKGDIVRQKDVGWD
;
A
#
# COMPACT_ATOMS: atom_id res chain seq x y z
N MET A 1 4.29 6.13 31.38
CA MET A 1 5.04 5.63 30.20
C MET A 1 4.32 4.51 29.42
N SER A 2 3.07 4.14 29.77
CA SER A 2 2.39 2.99 29.15
C SER A 2 1.65 3.29 27.85
N SER A 3 1.15 4.53 27.65
CA SER A 3 0.28 4.87 26.50
C SER A 3 1.01 4.99 25.15
N VAL A 4 2.31 5.32 25.16
CA VAL A 4 3.13 5.45 23.94
C VAL A 4 3.48 4.07 23.38
N VAL A 5 3.82 3.12 24.25
CA VAL A 5 4.17 1.74 23.86
C VAL A 5 2.95 1.00 23.29
N THR A 6 1.75 1.25 23.83
CA THR A 6 0.52 0.67 23.27
C THR A 6 0.25 1.20 21.86
N LEU A 7 0.39 2.51 21.63
CA LEU A 7 0.20 3.12 20.31
C LEU A 7 1.18 2.57 19.26
N GLN A 8 2.44 2.36 19.65
CA GLN A 8 3.45 1.77 18.76
C GLN A 8 3.14 0.30 18.40
N ARG A 9 2.62 -0.48 19.35
CA ARG A 9 2.18 -1.88 19.09
C ARG A 9 1.01 -1.92 18.12
N ASP A 10 0.03 -1.03 18.29
CA ASP A 10 -1.13 -0.92 17.41
C ASP A 10 -0.71 -0.51 15.99
N THR A 11 0.19 0.47 15.89
CA THR A 11 0.76 0.92 14.61
C THR A 11 1.51 -0.22 13.92
N ALA A 12 2.37 -0.95 14.64
CA ALA A 12 3.12 -2.06 14.07
C ALA A 12 2.22 -3.23 13.64
N PHE A 13 1.08 -3.43 14.31
CA PHE A 13 0.05 -4.38 13.87
C PHE A 13 -0.64 -3.90 12.59
N GLN A 14 -1.05 -2.63 12.54
CA GLN A 14 -1.70 -2.00 11.39
C GLN A 14 -0.83 -2.07 10.13
N VAL A 15 0.45 -1.70 10.24
CA VAL A 15 1.42 -1.75 9.12
C VAL A 15 1.56 -3.17 8.57
N ARG A 16 1.72 -4.18 9.44
CA ARG A 16 1.82 -5.59 9.01
C ARG A 16 0.53 -6.11 8.39
N SER A 17 -0.62 -5.69 8.90
CA SER A 17 -1.93 -6.05 8.33
C SER A 17 -2.11 -5.44 6.94
N LEU A 18 -1.72 -4.18 6.77
CA LEU A 18 -1.75 -3.46 5.50
C LEU A 18 -0.82 -4.12 4.46
N PHE A 19 0.41 -4.44 4.84
CA PHE A 19 1.37 -5.15 3.99
C PHE A 19 0.79 -6.45 3.44
N ARG A 20 0.25 -7.32 4.32
CA ARG A 20 -0.37 -8.58 3.92
C ARG A 20 -1.56 -8.38 3.01
N SER A 21 -2.38 -7.35 3.29
CA SER A 21 -3.53 -7.00 2.46
C SER A 21 -3.11 -6.57 1.05
N LEU A 22 -2.08 -5.75 0.92
CA LEU A 22 -1.51 -5.33 -0.37
C LEU A 22 -0.92 -6.51 -1.14
N LEU A 23 -0.15 -7.39 -0.51
CA LEU A 23 0.39 -8.58 -1.16
C LEU A 23 -0.71 -9.54 -1.63
N ARG A 24 -1.73 -9.77 -0.80
CA ARG A 24 -2.89 -10.58 -1.15
C ARG A 24 -3.61 -9.98 -2.34
N GLN A 25 -3.90 -8.68 -2.32
CA GLN A 25 -4.57 -8.01 -3.45
C GLN A 25 -3.71 -8.05 -4.72
N SER A 26 -2.41 -7.82 -4.61
CA SER A 26 -1.48 -7.89 -5.75
C SER A 26 -1.54 -9.25 -6.44
N SER A 27 -1.62 -10.33 -5.65
CA SER A 27 -1.69 -11.70 -6.17
C SER A 27 -2.97 -12.03 -6.93
N GLN A 28 -4.03 -11.22 -6.77
CA GLN A 28 -5.32 -11.42 -7.45
C GLN A 28 -5.34 -10.87 -8.88
N PHE A 29 -4.34 -10.10 -9.31
CA PHE A 29 -4.25 -9.65 -10.70
C PHE A 29 -3.99 -10.85 -11.63
N SER A 30 -4.82 -10.99 -12.67
CA SER A 30 -4.66 -12.02 -13.70
C SER A 30 -3.43 -11.77 -14.56
N ASN A 31 -3.21 -10.52 -14.98
CA ASN A 31 -2.04 -10.10 -15.74
C ASN A 31 -0.76 -10.25 -14.89
N TYR A 32 0.21 -11.00 -15.42
CA TYR A 32 1.49 -11.28 -14.75
C TYR A 32 2.28 -10.01 -14.43
N ASN A 33 2.41 -9.09 -15.39
CA ASN A 33 3.20 -7.87 -15.22
C ASN A 33 2.61 -7.02 -14.10
N PHE A 34 1.28 -6.86 -14.07
CA PHE A 34 0.61 -6.10 -13.01
C PHE A 34 0.73 -6.77 -11.64
N ARG A 35 0.61 -8.10 -11.58
CA ARG A 35 0.79 -8.87 -10.33
C ARG A 35 2.20 -8.71 -9.78
N GLU A 36 3.22 -8.90 -10.62
CA GLU A 36 4.61 -8.83 -10.19
C GLU A 36 5.05 -7.40 -9.89
N TYR A 37 4.63 -6.41 -10.69
CA TYR A 37 4.87 -5.00 -10.40
C TYR A 37 4.27 -4.61 -9.05
N ALA A 38 2.98 -4.90 -8.80
CA ALA A 38 2.32 -4.55 -7.56
C ALA A 38 2.96 -5.24 -6.34
N ARG A 39 3.36 -6.51 -6.48
CA ARG A 39 4.09 -7.25 -5.44
C ARG A 39 5.45 -6.62 -5.16
N ARG A 40 6.23 -6.30 -6.20
CA ARG A 40 7.55 -5.69 -6.08
C ARG A 40 7.44 -4.31 -5.46
N ARG A 41 6.59 -3.43 -6.00
CA ARG A 41 6.38 -2.08 -5.47
C ARG A 41 5.94 -2.09 -4.00
N THR A 42 5.05 -3.02 -3.61
CA THR A 42 4.65 -3.19 -2.20
C THR A 42 5.85 -3.59 -1.34
N ARG A 43 6.69 -4.53 -1.78
CA ARG A 43 7.87 -4.97 -1.01
C ARG A 43 8.93 -3.87 -0.90
N ASP A 44 9.23 -3.21 -2.01
CA ASP A 44 10.24 -2.17 -2.09
C ASP A 44 9.85 -1.00 -1.19
N SER A 45 8.61 -0.51 -1.31
CA SER A 45 8.11 0.59 -0.48
C SER A 45 8.16 0.30 1.03
N PHE A 46 7.85 -0.92 1.46
CA PHE A 46 7.93 -1.28 2.88
C PHE A 46 9.38 -1.46 3.36
N ARG A 47 10.30 -1.93 2.50
CA ARG A 47 11.73 -2.06 2.82
C ARG A 47 12.41 -0.70 2.89
N GLU A 48 12.12 0.18 1.94
CA GLU A 48 12.64 1.56 1.89
C GLU A 48 12.32 2.33 3.17
N ASN A 49 11.13 2.10 3.76
CA ASN A 49 10.63 2.82 4.93
C ASN A 49 10.67 1.99 6.23
N GLU A 50 11.34 0.85 6.25
CA GLU A 50 11.38 -0.07 7.41
C GLU A 50 11.93 0.60 8.68
N LYS A 51 12.87 1.54 8.50
CA LYS A 51 13.57 2.23 9.59
C LYS A 51 12.99 3.60 9.92
N GLU A 52 11.86 3.97 9.32
CA GLU A 52 11.21 5.22 9.66
C GLU A 52 10.71 5.18 11.11
N SER A 53 11.01 6.24 11.85
CA SER A 53 10.68 6.39 13.27
C SER A 53 9.81 7.61 13.55
N GLU A 54 9.62 8.48 12.55
CA GLU A 54 8.74 9.64 12.66
C GLU A 54 7.28 9.23 12.52
N ASP A 55 6.53 9.33 13.61
CA ASP A 55 5.11 8.91 13.68
C ASP A 55 4.26 9.51 12.56
N ARG A 56 4.48 10.78 12.23
CA ARG A 56 3.74 11.47 11.16
C ARG A 56 3.95 10.81 9.80
N LYS A 57 5.20 10.51 9.44
CA LYS A 57 5.53 9.84 8.17
C LYS A 57 4.98 8.43 8.13
N ILE A 58 5.05 7.71 9.25
CA ILE A 58 4.45 6.38 9.37
C ILE A 58 2.95 6.44 9.08
N GLN A 59 2.25 7.44 9.63
CA GLN A 59 0.83 7.65 9.34
C GLN A 59 0.57 7.99 7.87
N GLU A 60 1.39 8.85 7.25
CA GLU A 60 1.31 9.18 5.83
C GLU A 60 1.48 7.91 4.96
N PHE A 61 2.46 7.07 5.25
CA PHE A 61 2.67 5.79 4.55
C PHE A 61 1.51 4.81 4.72
N ILE A 62 0.91 4.75 5.92
CA ILE A 62 -0.27 3.93 6.15
C ILE A 62 -1.44 4.43 5.30
N GLN A 63 -1.66 5.74 5.23
CA GLN A 63 -2.72 6.34 4.41
C GLN A 63 -2.51 6.07 2.91
N ASP A 64 -1.29 6.23 2.43
CA ASP A 64 -0.93 5.94 1.04
C ASP A 64 -1.11 4.46 0.70
N GLY A 65 -0.68 3.55 1.59
CA GLY A 65 -0.88 2.12 1.41
C GLY A 65 -2.37 1.75 1.40
N LEU A 66 -3.20 2.38 2.24
CA LEU A 66 -4.65 2.17 2.24
C LEU A 66 -5.30 2.68 0.95
N LYS A 67 -4.86 3.83 0.42
CA LYS A 67 -5.29 4.35 -0.88
C LYS A 67 -4.93 3.37 -1.99
N ASN A 68 -3.68 2.92 -2.06
CA ASN A 68 -3.22 1.93 -3.05
C ASN A 68 -4.04 0.63 -2.98
N LEU A 69 -4.35 0.15 -1.78
CA LEU A 69 -5.19 -1.04 -1.59
C LEU A 69 -6.61 -0.84 -2.15
N ARG A 70 -7.20 0.36 -2.03
CA ARG A 70 -8.53 0.66 -2.58
C ARG A 70 -8.51 0.69 -4.11
N ILE A 71 -7.47 1.30 -4.70
CA ILE A 71 -7.24 1.32 -6.15
C ILE A 71 -7.12 -0.11 -6.68
N MET A 72 -6.27 -0.93 -6.07
CA MET A 72 -6.06 -2.32 -6.51
C MET A 72 -7.29 -3.22 -6.34
N LYS A 73 -8.18 -2.90 -5.39
CA LYS A 73 -9.47 -3.59 -5.23
C LYS A 73 -10.52 -3.15 -6.24
N GLY A 74 -10.23 -2.15 -7.08
CA GLY A 74 -11.22 -1.52 -7.96
C GLY A 74 -12.34 -0.78 -7.21
N LYS A 75 -12.17 -0.55 -5.90
CA LYS A 75 -13.17 0.13 -5.05
C LYS A 75 -13.08 1.65 -5.10
N GLN A 76 -12.03 2.17 -5.72
CA GLN A 76 -11.92 3.58 -6.06
C GLN A 76 -12.34 3.71 -7.53
N THR A 77 -13.65 3.67 -7.79
CA THR A 77 -14.23 4.07 -9.07
C THR A 77 -14.17 5.58 -9.15
N GLY A 78 -13.09 6.11 -9.72
CA GLY A 78 -13.01 7.52 -10.07
C GLY A 78 -13.94 7.82 -11.23
N GLU A 79 -14.61 8.97 -11.17
CA GLU A 79 -15.28 9.62 -12.30
C GLU A 79 -14.46 9.42 -13.57
N LYS A 80 -15.13 8.93 -14.63
CA LYS A 80 -14.86 8.83 -16.09
C LYS A 80 -13.47 9.13 -16.73
N GLY A 81 -12.42 9.43 -15.97
CA GLY A 81 -11.07 9.85 -16.38
C GLY A 81 -9.94 9.19 -15.58
N ASP A 82 -10.21 8.56 -14.42
CA ASP A 82 -9.18 7.82 -13.67
C ASP A 82 -8.84 6.45 -14.28
N ILE A 83 -9.79 5.86 -15.02
CA ILE A 83 -9.55 4.62 -15.80
C ILE A 83 -8.83 4.94 -17.12
N VAL A 84 -8.88 6.19 -17.59
CA VAL A 84 -8.30 6.61 -18.88
C VAL A 84 -6.79 6.89 -18.77
N ARG A 85 -6.26 7.17 -17.57
CA ARG A 85 -4.81 7.28 -17.35
C ARG A 85 -4.05 5.96 -17.25
N GLN A 86 -4.74 4.80 -17.32
CA GLN A 86 -4.08 3.49 -17.26
C GLN A 86 -3.35 3.08 -18.55
N LYS A 87 -3.50 3.81 -19.66
CA LYS A 87 -2.74 3.55 -20.89
C LYS A 87 -1.42 4.31 -21.01
N ASP A 88 -1.23 5.38 -20.23
CA ASP A 88 -0.05 6.25 -20.32
C ASP A 88 0.94 6.10 -19.16
N VAL A 89 0.59 5.36 -18.12
CA VAL A 89 1.57 4.80 -17.18
C VAL A 89 1.88 3.39 -17.63
N GLY A 90 2.79 3.28 -18.60
CA GLY A 90 3.64 2.11 -18.67
C GLY A 90 4.26 1.95 -17.28
N TRP A 91 3.83 0.92 -16.54
CA TRP A 91 4.49 0.53 -15.29
C TRP A 91 5.71 -0.36 -15.62
N ASP A 92 6.47 0.06 -16.64
CA ASP A 92 7.80 -0.44 -17.03
C ASP A 92 8.83 0.64 -16.73
#